data_AF-A0A8T9MU61-F1
#
_entry.id   AF-A0A8T9MU61-F1
#
_cell.length_a   1.000
_cell.length_b   1.000
_cell.length_c   1.000
_cell.angle_alpha   90.00
_cell.angle_beta   90.00
_cell.angle_gamma   90.00
#
_symmetry.space_group_name_H-M   'P 1'
#
loop_
_entity.id
_entity.type
_entity.pdbx_description
1 polymer ?
#
loop_
_entity_poly.entity_id
_entity_poly.type
_entity_poly.pdbx_seq_one_letter_code
_entity_poly.pdbx_strand_id
1 'polypeptide(L)'
;MANVHLSLGASDQLRQVRHICRLLEAHPQICLCGDFNCPPESAALALLREAGYRRVGSNAPTYPSWRPRKTLDHIFIKGALDGHCCTDHTFTASDHLPVCAELR
;
A
#
# COMPACT_ATOMS: atom_id res chain seq x y z
N MET A 1 -13.43 2.33 -0.54
CA MET A 1 -12.06 2.02 -1.00
C MET A 1 -11.42 3.31 -1.48
N ALA A 2 -10.11 3.46 -1.31
CA ALA A 2 -9.33 4.56 -1.86
C ALA A 2 -8.07 4.00 -2.53
N ASN A 3 -7.60 4.68 -3.57
CA ASN A 3 -6.39 4.32 -4.31
C ASN A 3 -5.41 5.49 -4.28
N VAL A 4 -4.10 5.22 -4.22
CA VAL A 4 -3.05 6.23 -4.19
C VAL A 4 -1.94 5.93 -5.18
N HIS A 5 -1.28 7.00 -5.62
CA HIS A 5 0.03 6.95 -6.24
C HIS A 5 0.87 8.06 -5.58
N LEU A 6 1.75 7.70 -4.65
CA LEU A 6 2.50 8.69 -3.90
C LEU A 6 3.69 9.23 -4.69
N SER A 7 4.14 10.43 -4.33
CA SER A 7 5.35 11.02 -4.88
C SER A 7 6.58 10.15 -4.56
N LEU A 8 7.67 10.32 -5.30
CA LEU A 8 8.91 9.57 -5.09
C LEU A 8 9.71 10.00 -3.84
N GLY A 9 9.50 11.23 -3.36
CA GLY A 9 10.27 11.82 -2.26
C GLY A 9 9.71 11.48 -0.88
N ALA A 10 10.54 10.98 0.04
CA ALA A 10 10.13 10.57 1.39
C ALA A 10 9.43 11.68 2.20
N SER A 11 9.89 12.93 2.07
CA SER A 11 9.24 14.08 2.73
C SER A 11 7.86 14.39 2.16
N ASP A 12 7.66 14.24 0.85
CA ASP A 12 6.35 14.39 0.21
C ASP A 12 5.42 13.25 0.58
N GLN A 13 5.90 12.01 0.55
CA GLN A 13 5.16 10.82 0.99
C GLN A 13 4.63 10.99 2.42
N LEU A 14 5.46 11.48 3.34
CA LEU A 14 5.06 11.78 4.72
C LEU A 14 3.95 12.85 4.80
N ARG A 15 4.05 13.91 4.00
CA ARG A 15 3.00 14.96 3.94
C ARG A 15 1.70 14.41 3.34
N GLN A 16 1.80 13.66 2.25
CA GLN A 16 0.68 13.04 1.56
C GLN A 16 -0.05 12.05 2.46
N VAL A 17 0.67 11.15 3.13
CA VAL A 17 0.06 10.18 4.06
C VAL A 17 -0.62 10.88 5.23
N ARG A 18 -0.01 11.93 5.82
CA ARG A 18 -0.69 12.73 6.84
C ARG A 18 -2.00 13.34 6.34
N HIS A 19 -2.00 13.86 5.12
CA HIS A 19 -3.21 14.41 4.50
C HIS A 19 -4.26 13.31 4.26
N ILE A 20 -3.85 12.16 3.72
CA ILE A 20 -4.72 10.99 3.47
C ILE A 20 -5.36 10.51 4.78
N CYS A 21 -4.60 10.38 5.88
CA CYS A 21 -5.15 9.97 7.17
C CYS A 21 -6.26 10.89 7.67
N ARG A 22 -6.09 12.22 7.50
CA ARG A 22 -7.13 13.21 7.87
C ARG A 22 -8.34 13.13 6.94
N LEU A 23 -8.10 13.03 5.64
CA LEU A 23 -9.17 12.97 4.64
C LEU A 23 -10.05 11.73 4.85
N LEU A 24 -9.44 10.60 5.24
CA LEU A 24 -10.13 9.32 5.41
C LEU A 24 -10.61 9.08 6.86
N GLU A 25 -10.52 10.07 7.74
CA GLU A 25 -10.93 9.94 9.15
C GLU A 25 -12.40 9.55 9.31
N ALA A 26 -13.28 10.10 8.46
CA ALA A 26 -14.71 9.80 8.44
C ALA A 26 -15.06 8.39 7.89
N HIS A 27 -14.07 7.62 7.44
CA HIS A 27 -14.24 6.28 6.87
C HIS A 27 -13.63 5.21 7.78
N PRO A 28 -14.37 4.71 8.80
CA PRO A 28 -13.82 3.79 9.81
C PRO A 28 -13.49 2.40 9.25
N GLN A 29 -14.14 1.99 8.15
CA GLN A 29 -13.83 0.77 7.40
C GLN A 29 -13.41 1.12 5.98
N ILE A 30 -12.11 0.97 5.69
CA ILE A 30 -11.57 1.35 4.38
C ILE A 30 -10.41 0.46 3.97
N CYS A 31 -10.40 0.09 2.70
CA CYS A 31 -9.22 -0.41 2.00
C CYS A 31 -8.54 0.75 1.26
N LEU A 32 -7.26 0.95 1.55
CA LEU A 32 -6.37 1.91 0.90
C LEU A 32 -5.28 1.11 0.16
N CYS A 33 -5.24 1.20 -1.16
CA CYS A 33 -4.28 0.46 -2.00
C CYS A 33 -3.54 1.38 -2.96
N GLY A 34 -2.52 0.84 -3.63
CA GLY A 34 -1.86 1.49 -4.76
C GLY A 34 -0.35 1.48 -4.64
N ASP A 35 0.30 2.34 -5.42
CA ASP A 35 1.74 2.53 -5.42
C ASP A 35 2.12 3.61 -4.39
N PHE A 36 2.77 3.20 -3.31
CA PHE A 36 3.21 4.12 -2.28
C PHE A 36 4.61 4.66 -2.53
N ASN A 37 5.31 4.17 -3.57
CA ASN A 37 6.67 4.54 -3.93
C ASN A 37 7.68 4.45 -2.76
N CYS A 38 7.39 3.61 -1.76
CA CYS A 38 8.23 3.45 -0.58
C CYS A 38 8.20 2.02 -0.04
N PRO A 39 9.28 1.57 0.63
CA PRO A 39 9.37 0.23 1.18
C PRO A 39 8.48 0.05 2.43
N PRO A 40 8.19 -1.20 2.85
CA PRO A 40 7.36 -1.51 4.02
C PRO A 40 7.80 -0.80 5.32
N GLU A 41 9.10 -0.56 5.47
CA GLU A 41 9.75 0.04 6.64
C GLU A 41 9.73 1.58 6.63
N SER A 42 9.15 2.22 5.60
CA SER A 42 9.17 3.67 5.47
C SER A 42 8.41 4.37 6.61
N ALA A 43 8.85 5.59 6.94
CA ALA A 43 8.17 6.43 7.92
C ALA A 43 6.75 6.80 7.49
N ALA A 44 6.49 6.90 6.18
CA ALA A 44 5.15 7.13 5.66
C ALA A 44 4.20 5.97 5.99
N LEU A 45 4.63 4.71 5.79
CA LEU A 45 3.82 3.54 6.14
C LEU A 45 3.73 3.32 7.66
N ALA A 46 4.74 3.73 8.42
CA ALA A 46 4.66 3.77 9.88
C ALA A 46 3.50 4.65 10.37
N LEU A 47 3.34 5.83 9.76
CA LEU A 47 2.24 6.75 10.11
C LEU A 47 0.85 6.17 9.80
N LEU A 48 0.70 5.38 8.73
CA LEU A 48 -0.54 4.65 8.46
C LEU A 48 -0.83 3.62 9.57
N ARG A 49 0.19 2.87 9.99
CA ARG A 49 0.04 1.89 11.08
C ARG A 49 -0.38 2.55 12.39
N GLU A 50 0.23 3.68 12.73
CA GLU A 50 -0.14 4.50 13.89
C GLU A 50 -1.58 5.03 13.78
N ALA A 51 -2.05 5.35 12.58
CA ALA A 51 -3.43 5.79 12.31
C ALA A 51 -4.46 4.63 12.25
N GLY A 52 -4.06 3.41 12.63
CA GLY A 52 -4.93 2.23 12.73
C GLY A 52 -5.11 1.45 11.43
N TYR A 53 -4.31 1.72 10.40
CA TYR A 53 -4.31 0.92 9.17
C TYR A 53 -3.41 -0.31 9.33
N ARG A 54 -3.90 -1.47 8.95
CA ARG A 54 -3.16 -2.73 8.93
C ARG A 54 -2.82 -3.10 7.50
N ARG A 55 -1.55 -3.39 7.24
CA ARG A 55 -1.11 -3.88 5.93
C ARG A 55 -1.55 -5.34 5.74
N VAL A 56 -1.99 -5.67 4.53
CA VAL A 56 -2.38 -7.03 4.14
C VAL A 56 -1.23 -7.69 3.37
N GLY A 57 -0.95 -8.95 3.71
CA GLY A 57 0.01 -9.85 3.08
C GLY A 57 1.49 -9.58 3.32
N SER A 58 2.33 -10.06 2.39
CA SER A 58 3.77 -10.24 2.62
C SER A 58 4.63 -9.11 2.04
N ASN A 59 5.92 -9.09 2.35
CA ASN A 59 6.92 -8.20 1.72
C ASN A 59 7.37 -8.71 0.34
N ALA A 60 6.48 -9.37 -0.41
CA ALA A 60 6.78 -9.77 -1.78
C ALA A 60 7.16 -8.53 -2.62
N PRO A 61 8.28 -8.54 -3.35
CA PRO A 61 8.64 -7.42 -4.19
C PRO A 61 7.72 -7.31 -5.41
N THR A 62 7.39 -6.08 -5.77
CA THR A 62 6.49 -5.75 -6.88
C THR A 62 7.23 -5.04 -8.02
N TYR A 63 8.40 -4.45 -7.76
CA TYR A 63 9.14 -3.68 -8.76
C TYR A 63 10.65 -4.03 -8.80
N PRO A 64 11.30 -4.01 -9.99
CA PRO A 64 10.66 -4.07 -11.31
C PRO A 64 10.15 -5.48 -11.62
N SER A 65 9.08 -5.62 -12.38
CA SER A 65 8.37 -6.89 -12.64
C SER A 65 9.26 -8.01 -13.20
N TRP A 66 10.19 -7.66 -14.08
CA TRP A 66 11.13 -8.61 -14.71
C TRP A 66 12.23 -9.11 -13.76
N ARG A 67 12.47 -8.44 -12.63
CA ARG A 67 13.39 -8.87 -11.57
C ARG A 67 13.04 -8.20 -10.24
N PRO A 68 11.95 -8.65 -9.58
CA PRO A 68 11.38 -7.93 -8.44
C PRO A 68 12.34 -7.83 -7.26
N ARG A 69 12.53 -6.62 -6.73
CA ARG A 69 13.47 -6.32 -5.62
C ARG A 69 12.94 -5.30 -4.62
N LYS A 70 11.95 -4.49 -4.99
CA LYS A 70 11.33 -3.47 -4.14
C LYS A 70 9.85 -3.78 -3.97
N THR A 71 9.32 -3.65 -2.77
CA THR A 71 7.88 -3.67 -2.49
C THR A 71 7.40 -2.22 -2.42
N LEU A 72 6.82 -1.74 -3.53
CA LEU A 72 6.35 -0.35 -3.65
C LEU A 72 4.82 -0.26 -3.59
N ASP A 73 4.15 -1.33 -4.00
CA ASP A 73 2.70 -1.44 -4.01
C ASP A 73 2.23 -2.11 -2.72
N HIS A 74 1.24 -1.50 -2.06
CA HIS A 74 0.74 -1.98 -0.78
C HIS A 74 -0.78 -1.95 -0.73
N ILE A 75 -1.34 -2.80 0.11
CA ILE A 75 -2.76 -2.81 0.44
C ILE A 75 -2.88 -2.70 1.96
N PHE A 76 -3.58 -1.67 2.41
CA PHE A 76 -3.89 -1.40 3.80
C PHE A 76 -5.40 -1.47 4.03
N ILE A 77 -5.80 -2.03 5.16
CA ILE A 77 -7.19 -2.11 5.58
C ILE A 77 -7.35 -1.52 6.99
N LYS A 78 -8.52 -0.95 7.28
CA LYS A 78 -8.85 -0.34 8.58
C LYS A 78 -10.23 -0.82 9.05
N GLY A 79 -10.42 -0.81 10.37
CA GLY A 79 -11.67 -1.21 11.01
C GLY A 79 -11.82 -2.74 11.06
N ALA A 80 -13.04 -3.23 10.87
CA ALA A 80 -13.35 -4.67 10.92
C ALA A 80 -13.05 -5.43 9.62
N LEU A 81 -12.45 -4.77 8.62
CA LEU A 81 -12.05 -5.46 7.39
C LEU A 81 -10.95 -6.49 7.69
N ASP A 82 -11.06 -7.65 7.05
CA ASP A 82 -10.00 -8.64 7.02
C ASP A 82 -9.75 -9.13 5.60
N GLY A 83 -8.61 -9.78 5.38
CA GLY A 83 -8.27 -10.26 4.06
C GLY A 83 -6.86 -10.79 3.95
N HIS A 84 -6.56 -11.32 2.79
CA HIS A 84 -5.23 -11.78 2.43
C HIS A 84 -4.87 -11.23 1.05
N CYS A 85 -3.57 -11.17 0.76
CA CYS A 85 -3.11 -10.74 -0.56
C CYS A 85 -1.98 -11.63 -1.07
N CYS A 86 -1.83 -11.63 -2.38
CA CYS A 86 -0.75 -12.28 -3.10
C CYS A 86 -0.24 -11.37 -4.22
N THR A 87 1.00 -11.57 -4.63
CA THR A 87 1.60 -10.89 -5.79
C THR A 87 1.62 -11.88 -6.94
N ASP A 88 1.11 -11.48 -8.11
CA ASP A 88 1.18 -12.31 -9.31
C ASP A 88 2.52 -12.08 -10.03
N HIS A 89 3.42 -13.05 -9.89
CA HIS A 89 4.75 -13.04 -10.50
C HIS A 89 4.77 -13.47 -11.98
N THR A 90 3.62 -13.84 -12.55
CA THR A 90 3.50 -14.24 -13.96
C THR A 90 3.15 -13.07 -14.88
N PHE A 91 2.73 -11.94 -14.30
CA PHE A 91 2.35 -10.74 -15.03
C PHE A 91 3.56 -10.02 -15.65
N THR A 92 3.47 -9.66 -16.93
CA THR A 92 4.60 -9.08 -17.69
C THR A 92 4.27 -7.80 -18.47
N ALA A 93 3.04 -7.29 -18.37
CA ALA A 93 2.59 -6.13 -19.16
C ALA A 93 2.83 -4.77 -18.46
N SER A 94 3.44 -4.75 -17.28
CA SER A 94 3.81 -3.56 -16.51
C SER A 94 5.19 -3.76 -15.90
N ASP A 95 5.87 -2.69 -15.54
CA ASP A 95 7.08 -2.70 -14.72
C ASP A 95 6.79 -2.96 -13.23
N HIS A 96 5.53 -2.95 -12.82
CA HIS A 96 5.06 -3.42 -11.52
C HIS A 96 4.31 -4.75 -11.62
N LEU A 97 4.50 -5.64 -10.65
CA LEU A 97 3.67 -6.82 -10.45
C LEU A 97 2.40 -6.45 -9.68
N PRO A 98 1.23 -6.91 -10.11
CA PRO A 98 -0.02 -6.61 -9.42
C PRO A 98 -0.07 -7.33 -8.05
N VAL A 99 -0.64 -6.63 -7.08
CA VAL A 99 -0.97 -7.19 -5.76
C VAL A 99 -2.49 -7.39 -5.71
N CYS A 100 -2.92 -8.63 -5.58
CA CYS A 100 -4.32 -9.02 -5.53
C CYS A 100 -4.74 -9.24 -4.08
N ALA A 101 -5.87 -8.69 -3.65
CA ALA A 101 -6.43 -8.95 -2.32
C ALA A 101 -7.86 -9.49 -2.40
N GLU A 102 -8.16 -10.45 -1.53
CA GLU A 102 -9.51 -10.92 -1.25
C GLU A 102 -9.89 -10.44 0.16
N LEU A 103 -10.92 -9.61 0.24
CA LEU A 103 -11.39 -8.99 1.48
C LEU A 103 -12.68 -9.65 1.97
N ARG A 104 -12.86 -9.68 3.29
CA ARG A 104 -14.05 -10.18 4.00
C ARG A 104 -14.62 -9.09 4.91
#